data_AF-W9YWS3-F1
#
_entry.id   AF-W9YWS3-F1
#
_cell.length_a   1.000
_cell.length_b   1.000
_cell.length_c   1.000
_cell.angle_alpha   90.00
_cell.angle_beta   90.00
_cell.angle_gamma   90.00
#
_symmetry.space_group_name_H-M   'P 1'
#
loop_
_entity.id
_entity.type
_entity.pdbx_description
1 polymer ?
#
loop_
_entity_poly.entity_id
_entity_poly.type
_entity_poly.pdbx_seq_one_letter_code
_entity_poly.pdbx_strand_id
1 'polypeptide(L)'
;MSFNRFLETFLPRQSLEPLRDQIGKHYNCEKSYGGDYNLCLRYIIPDASFTYNTRDLIDSYTEKTYATYYGFPNDKLAYHV
;
A
#
# COMPACT_ATOMS: atom_id res chain seq x y z
N MET A 1 -12.80 -10.59 5.03
CA MET A 1 -11.34 -10.84 5.24
C MET A 1 -10.83 -9.68 6.08
N SER A 2 -10.03 -9.91 7.13
CA SER A 2 -9.54 -8.83 7.99
C SER A 2 -8.11 -8.41 7.60
N PHE A 3 -7.74 -7.18 7.94
CA PHE A 3 -6.40 -6.64 7.67
C PHE A 3 -5.29 -7.46 8.31
N ASN A 4 -5.50 -7.89 9.56
CA ASN A 4 -4.55 -8.74 10.25
C ASN A 4 -4.31 -10.07 9.52
N ARG A 5 -5.36 -10.68 8.95
CA ARG A 5 -5.20 -11.94 8.20
C ARG A 5 -4.44 -11.78 6.90
N PHE A 6 -4.57 -10.63 6.23
CA PHE A 6 -3.70 -10.31 5.09
C PHE A 6 -2.26 -10.11 5.53
N LEU A 7 -2.00 -9.35 6.59
CA LEU A 7 -0.65 -9.14 7.10
C LEU A 7 0.00 -10.46 7.54
N GLU A 8 -0.75 -11.36 8.17
CA GLU A 8 -0.28 -12.71 8.51
C GLU A 8 0.03 -13.56 7.28
N THR A 9 -0.71 -13.38 6.18
CA THR A 9 -0.44 -14.11 4.92
C THR A 9 0.79 -13.53 4.21
N PHE A 10 0.91 -12.21 4.19
CA PHE A 10 1.96 -11.49 3.47
C PHE A 10 3.30 -11.49 4.24
N LEU A 11 3.24 -11.49 5.57
CA LEU A 11 4.38 -11.50 6.49
C LEU A 11 4.22 -12.67 7.49
N PRO A 12 4.41 -13.93 7.05
CA PRO A 12 3.96 -15.11 7.79
C PRO A 12 4.82 -15.51 8.99
N ARG A 13 6.02 -14.94 9.15
CA ARG A 13 6.91 -15.32 10.25
C ARG A 13 6.41 -14.73 11.56
N GLN A 14 6.39 -15.52 12.64
CA GLN A 14 5.97 -15.04 13.97
C GLN A 14 6.83 -13.88 14.46
N SER A 15 8.14 -13.88 14.15
CA SER A 15 9.07 -12.79 14.50
C SER A 15 8.72 -11.44 13.87
N LEU A 16 7.83 -11.41 12.88
CA LEU A 16 7.35 -10.19 12.24
C LEU A 16 6.08 -9.61 12.88
N GLU A 17 5.61 -10.19 13.99
CA GLU A 17 4.43 -9.69 14.71
C GLU A 17 4.54 -8.19 15.09
N PRO A 18 5.67 -7.70 15.63
CA PRO A 18 5.83 -6.27 15.89
C PRO A 18 5.74 -5.39 14.62
N LEU A 19 6.21 -5.91 13.49
CA LEU A 19 6.13 -5.22 12.20
C LEU A 19 4.69 -5.18 11.67
N ARG A 20 3.96 -6.30 11.79
CA ARG A 20 2.53 -6.35 11.43
C ARG A 20 1.73 -5.35 12.26
N ASP A 21 2.02 -5.22 13.54
CA ASP A 21 1.39 -4.23 14.42
C ASP A 21 1.67 -2.78 14.00
N GLN A 22 2.92 -2.49 13.60
CA GLN A 22 3.29 -1.17 13.09
C GLN A 22 2.56 -0.84 11.78
N ILE A 23 2.49 -1.78 10.85
CA ILE A 23 1.75 -1.64 9.59
C ILE A 23 0.24 -1.49 9.87
N GLY A 24 -0.27 -2.27 10.82
CA GLY A 24 -1.63 -2.18 11.38
C GLY A 24 -2.01 -0.76 11.77
N LYS A 25 -1.15 -0.13 12.59
CA LYS A 25 -1.32 1.23 13.09
C LYS A 25 -1.17 2.29 12.01
N HIS A 26 -0.26 2.08 11.05
CA HIS A 26 -0.01 3.04 9.98
C HIS A 26 -1.21 3.21 9.04
N TYR A 27 -1.78 2.10 8.55
CA TYR A 27 -2.87 2.16 7.57
C TYR A 27 -4.26 2.25 8.20
N ASN A 28 -4.42 1.85 9.48
CA ASN A 28 -5.64 1.91 10.29
C ASN A 28 -6.95 1.93 9.48
N CYS A 29 -7.28 0.77 8.89
CA CYS A 29 -8.38 0.67 7.93
C CYS A 29 -9.74 1.11 8.50
N GLU A 30 -9.97 0.90 9.79
CA GLU A 30 -11.20 1.31 10.47
C GLU A 30 -11.37 2.83 10.44
N LYS A 31 -10.30 3.56 10.80
CA LYS A 31 -10.34 5.02 10.85
C LYS A 31 -10.29 5.66 9.46
N SER A 32 -9.47 5.14 8.56
CA SER A 32 -9.19 5.77 7.27
C SER A 32 -10.21 5.42 6.19
N TYR A 33 -10.84 4.25 6.27
CA TYR A 33 -11.74 3.73 5.25
C TYR A 33 -13.09 3.24 5.81
N GLY A 34 -13.43 3.62 7.05
CA GLY A 34 -14.71 3.24 7.67
C GLY A 34 -14.88 1.73 7.86
N GLY A 35 -13.76 0.99 7.94
CA GLY A 35 -13.78 -0.47 7.96
C GLY A 35 -13.98 -1.13 6.59
N ASP A 36 -14.04 -0.36 5.48
CA ASP A 36 -14.01 -0.93 4.13
C ASP A 36 -12.61 -1.49 3.85
N TYR A 37 -12.54 -2.79 4.04
CA TYR A 37 -11.30 -3.52 3.93
C TYR A 37 -10.81 -3.67 2.48
N ASN A 38 -11.73 -3.78 1.52
CA ASN A 38 -11.36 -3.88 0.11
C ASN A 38 -10.77 -2.55 -0.37
N LEU A 39 -11.37 -1.45 0.07
CA LEU A 39 -10.84 -0.12 -0.19
C LEU A 39 -9.47 0.07 0.48
N CYS A 40 -9.30 -0.39 1.71
CA CYS A 40 -8.00 -0.33 2.39
C CYS A 40 -6.91 -1.10 1.62
N LEU A 41 -7.18 -2.36 1.23
CA LEU A 41 -6.24 -3.17 0.47
C LEU A 41 -5.87 -2.57 -0.89
N ARG A 42 -6.83 -1.88 -1.54
CA ARG A 42 -6.61 -1.21 -2.82
C ARG A 42 -5.47 -0.19 -2.77
N TYR A 43 -5.21 0.44 -1.63
CA TYR A 43 -4.11 1.39 -1.46
C TYR A 43 -2.84 0.73 -0.92
N ILE A 44 -2.98 -0.20 0.04
CA ILE A 44 -1.82 -0.84 0.69
C ILE A 44 -1.00 -1.68 -0.28
N ILE A 45 -1.65 -2.45 -1.15
CA ILE A 45 -0.95 -3.36 -2.06
C ILE A 45 -0.05 -2.58 -3.05
N PRO A 46 -0.55 -1.53 -3.75
CA PRO A 46 0.30 -0.69 -4.57
C PRO A 46 1.43 -0.02 -3.79
N ASP A 47 1.16 0.46 -2.58
CA ASP A 47 2.15 1.16 -1.77
C ASP A 47 3.33 0.26 -1.38
N ALA A 48 3.03 -0.94 -0.89
CA ALA A 48 4.04 -1.92 -0.49
C ALA A 48 4.81 -2.51 -1.69
N SER A 49 4.17 -2.62 -2.85
CA SER A 49 4.75 -3.31 -4.01
C SER A 49 5.47 -2.37 -4.98
N PHE A 50 4.97 -1.15 -5.13
CA PHE A 50 5.39 -0.23 -6.19
C PHE A 50 5.67 1.18 -5.68
N THR A 51 4.70 1.85 -5.03
CA THR A 51 4.79 3.30 -4.76
C THR A 51 5.99 3.65 -3.89
N TYR A 52 6.14 2.98 -2.73
CA TYR A 52 7.23 3.30 -1.81
C TYR A 52 8.58 2.82 -2.34
N ASN A 53 8.65 1.64 -2.98
CA ASN A 53 9.88 1.18 -3.62
C ASN A 53 10.36 2.14 -4.73
N THR A 54 9.43 2.69 -5.51
CA THR A 54 9.73 3.67 -6.54
C THR A 54 10.18 4.99 -5.91
N ARG A 55 9.57 5.40 -4.80
CA ARG A 55 9.95 6.59 -4.05
C ARG A 55 11.37 6.47 -3.48
N ASP A 56 11.70 5.34 -2.88
CA ASP A 56 13.06 5.07 -2.37
C ASP A 56 14.11 5.14 -3.49
N LEU A 57 13.76 4.64 -4.68
CA LEU A 57 14.62 4.75 -5.86
C LEU A 57 14.83 6.22 -6.27
N ILE A 58 13.76 7.02 -6.34
CA ILE A 58 13.85 8.45 -6.67
C ILE A 58 14.71 9.19 -5.65
N ASP A 59 14.46 8.97 -4.37
CA ASP A 59 15.16 9.62 -3.27
C ASP A 59 16.65 9.24 -3.23
N SER A 60 17.00 8.03 -3.72
CA SER A 60 18.39 7.57 -3.87
C SER A 60 19.13 8.18 -5.07
N TYR A 61 18.41 8.64 -6.10
CA TYR A 61 18.98 9.12 -7.37
C TYR A 61 18.29 10.40 -7.87
N THR A 62 18.21 11.41 -6.99
CA THR A 62 17.43 12.64 -7.19
C THR A 62 17.81 13.44 -8.45
N GLU A 63 19.08 13.44 -8.85
CA GLU A 63 19.54 14.18 -10.04
C GLU A 63 19.43 13.41 -11.36
N LYS A 64 19.07 12.12 -11.30
CA LYS A 64 19.07 11.22 -12.46
C LYS A 64 17.71 10.60 -12.75
N THR A 65 16.74 10.80 -11.86
CA THR A 65 15.44 10.14 -11.92
C THR A 65 14.34 11.17 -12.14
N TYR A 66 13.55 10.95 -13.19
CA TYR A 66 12.30 11.66 -13.41
C TYR A 66 11.16 10.65 -13.24
N ALA A 67 10.25 10.92 -12.32
CA ALA A 67 9.10 10.07 -12.07
C ALA A 67 7.81 10.81 -12.35
N THR A 68 6.79 10.07 -12.78
CA THR A 68 5.44 10.59 -12.97
C THR A 68 4.48 9.76 -12.14
N TYR A 69 3.51 10.43 -11.52
CA TYR A 69 2.38 9.75 -10.92
C TYR A 69 1.24 9.72 -11.94
N TYR A 70 1.02 8.55 -12.54
CA TYR A 70 -0.07 8.35 -13.48
C TYR A 70 -1.25 7.71 -12.75
N GLY A 71 -2.36 8.45 -12.65
CA GLY A 71 -3.59 7.97 -12.04
C GLY A 71 -4.80 8.58 -12.73
N PHE A 72 -5.84 7.78 -12.92
CA PHE A 72 -7.13 8.29 -13.41
C PHE A 72 -7.83 9.08 -12.30
N PRO A 73 -8.56 10.17 -12.63
CA PRO A 73 -9.24 10.97 -11.62
C PRO A 73 -10.38 10.22 -10.91
N ASN A 74 -10.90 9.15 -11.52
CA ASN A 74 -11.84 8.22 -10.88
C ASN A 74 -11.91 6.88 -11.65
N ASP A 75 -12.52 5.89 -11.01
CA ASP A 75 -12.63 4.51 -11.50
C ASP A 75 -13.36 4.37 -12.84
N LYS A 76 -14.31 5.27 -13.15
CA LYS A 76 -15.05 5.21 -14.42
C LYS A 76 -14.17 5.51 -15.63
N LEU A 77 -13.04 6.18 -15.38
CA LEU A 77 -12.06 6.51 -16.40
C LEU A 77 -10.93 5.47 -16.47
N ALA A 78 -10.86 4.55 -15.48
CA ALA A 78 -9.87 3.49 -15.42
C ALA A 78 -10.40 2.22 -16.11
N TYR A 79 -10.34 2.18 -17.44
CA TYR A 79 -10.62 0.97 -18.22
C TYR A 79 -9.42 0.62 -19.11
N HIS A 80 -9.17 -0.68 -19.26
CA HIS A 80 -8.29 -1.20 -20.31
C HIS A 80 -9.15 -1.52 -21.53
N VAL A 81 -8.75 -1.02 -22.69
CA VAL A 81 -9.36 -1.34 -23.99
C VAL A 81 -8.81 -2.66 -24.51
#